data_AF-A0A0K6GXG3-F1
#
_entry.id   AF-A0A0K6GXG3-F1
#
_cell.length_a   1.000
_cell.length_b   1.000
_cell.length_c   1.000
_cell.angle_alpha   90.00
_cell.angle_beta   90.00
_cell.angle_gamma   90.00
#
_symmetry.space_group_name_H-M   'P 1'
#
loop_
_entity.id
_entity.type
_entity.pdbx_description
1 polymer ?
#
loop_
_entity_poly.entity_id
_entity_poly.type
_entity_poly.pdbx_seq_one_letter_code
_entity_poly.pdbx_strand_id
1 'polypeptide(L)'
;MKWLLITLAGILVLYSPTAESCSFRISGGELIRCGMTKIEVMNKIGNPELRDRQSIGVNTGFGRSGKSAEAWSYVVKGDIGGEYYLTVLFSGNKVVEIESQQVRR
;
A
#
# COMPACT_ATOMS: atom_id res chain seq x y z
N MET A 1 38.85 -16.03 18.58
CA MET A 1 38.09 -14.75 18.57
C MET A 1 37.83 -14.19 17.17
N LYS A 2 38.81 -14.12 16.25
CA LYS A 2 38.58 -13.65 14.86
C LYS A 2 37.51 -14.43 14.08
N TRP A 3 37.43 -15.74 14.26
CA TRP A 3 36.44 -16.58 13.57
C TRP A 3 35.00 -16.33 14.06
N LEU A 4 34.83 -16.04 15.35
CA LEU A 4 33.54 -15.67 15.95
C LEU A 4 33.00 -14.33 15.41
N LEU A 5 33.90 -13.38 15.15
CA LEU A 5 33.54 -12.09 14.55
C LEU A 5 33.12 -12.23 13.08
N ILE A 6 33.76 -13.15 12.34
CA ILE A 6 33.41 -13.43 10.93
C ILE A 6 32.05 -14.14 10.83
N THR A 7 31.76 -15.09 11.73
CA THR A 7 30.45 -15.74 11.77
C THR A 7 29.33 -14.80 12.18
N LEU A 8 29.59 -13.88 13.13
CA LEU A 8 28.59 -12.90 13.57
C LEU A 8 28.26 -11.86 12.48
N ALA A 9 29.27 -11.43 11.71
CA ALA A 9 29.08 -10.54 10.58
C ALA A 9 28.28 -11.18 9.43
N GLY A 10 28.44 -12.50 9.21
CA GLY A 10 27.68 -13.23 8.18
C GLY A 10 26.18 -13.36 8.48
N ILE A 11 25.80 -13.48 9.75
CA ILE A 11 24.39 -13.61 10.16
C ILE A 11 23.62 -12.29 9.98
N LEU A 12 24.28 -11.14 10.15
CA LEU A 12 23.66 -9.82 10.01
C LEU A 12 23.26 -9.46 8.57
N VAL A 13 23.88 -10.06 7.55
CA VAL A 13 23.56 -9.79 6.13
C VAL A 13 22.27 -10.49 5.69
N LEU A 14 21.83 -11.54 6.41
CA LEU A 14 20.60 -12.27 6.07
C LEU A 14 19.32 -11.57 6.55
N TYR A 15 19.45 -10.54 7.39
CA TYR A 15 18.32 -9.74 7.87
C TYR A 15 18.18 -8.45 7.06
N SER A 16 17.94 -8.56 5.75
CA SER A 16 17.44 -7.43 4.97
C SER A 16 15.91 -7.40 5.10
N PRO A 17 15.29 -6.37 5.70
CA PRO A 17 13.84 -6.24 5.69
C PRO A 17 13.39 -6.11 4.23
N THR A 18 12.50 -6.99 3.79
CA THR A 18 11.83 -6.82 2.50
C THR A 18 10.98 -5.56 2.61
N ALA A 19 11.42 -4.46 2.00
CA ALA A 19 10.60 -3.27 1.89
C ALA A 19 9.40 -3.62 1.02
N GLU A 20 8.22 -3.78 1.64
CA GLU A 20 7.00 -3.99 0.91
C GLU A 20 6.73 -2.72 0.07
N SER A 21 6.88 -2.82 -1.24
CA SER A 21 6.69 -1.69 -2.12
C SER A 21 5.20 -1.37 -2.17
N CYS A 22 4.77 -0.30 -1.50
CA CYS A 22 3.41 0.22 -1.62
C CYS A 22 3.18 0.82 -3.02
N SER A 23 2.96 -0.06 -3.99
CA SER A 23 2.69 0.29 -5.37
C SER A 23 2.04 -0.85 -6.13
N PHE A 24 1.18 -0.52 -7.08
CA PHE A 24 0.56 -1.47 -8.00
C PHE A 24 0.62 -0.94 -9.42
N ARG A 25 1.06 -1.78 -10.36
CA ARG A 25 1.16 -1.41 -11.78
C ARG A 25 -0.09 -1.88 -12.53
N ILE A 26 -0.81 -0.93 -13.11
CA ILE A 26 -2.01 -1.18 -13.90
C ILE A 26 -1.64 -1.38 -15.38
N SER A 27 -2.52 -2.06 -16.11
CA SER A 27 -2.39 -2.29 -17.55
C SER A 27 -2.11 -0.98 -18.29
N GLY A 28 -1.05 -0.97 -19.10
CA GLY A 28 -0.56 0.23 -19.77
C GLY A 28 0.67 0.86 -19.10
N GLY A 29 1.27 0.17 -18.12
CA GLY A 29 2.54 0.56 -17.49
C GLY A 29 2.42 1.63 -16.41
N GLU A 30 1.24 2.22 -16.21
CA GLU A 30 1.03 3.22 -15.18
C GLU A 30 1.11 2.62 -13.78
N LEU A 31 1.56 3.43 -12.82
CA LEU A 31 1.78 3.00 -11.44
C LEU A 31 0.89 3.81 -10.50
N ILE A 32 0.20 3.11 -9.59
CA ILE A 32 -0.38 3.68 -8.37
C ILE A 32 0.60 3.42 -7.24
N ARG A 33 0.90 4.41 -6.40
CA ARG A 33 1.88 4.25 -5.31
C ARG A 33 1.53 5.09 -4.08
N CYS A 34 2.08 4.70 -2.94
CA CYS A 34 2.03 5.52 -1.73
C CYS A 34 2.48 6.97 -1.98
N GLY A 35 1.81 7.91 -1.31
CA GLY A 35 2.05 9.35 -1.45
C GLY A 35 1.33 10.01 -2.63
N MET A 36 0.68 9.25 -3.52
CA MET A 36 -0.25 9.83 -4.50
C MET A 36 -1.47 10.44 -3.78
N THR A 37 -2.06 11.45 -4.41
CA THR A 37 -3.30 12.07 -3.97
C THR A 37 -4.52 11.32 -4.48
N LYS A 38 -5.68 11.56 -3.86
CA LYS A 38 -6.96 11.02 -4.34
C LYS A 38 -7.23 11.36 -5.81
N ILE A 39 -6.93 12.60 -6.22
CA ILE A 39 -7.10 13.04 -7.61
C ILE A 39 -6.12 12.33 -8.55
N GLU A 40 -4.86 12.17 -8.16
CA GLU A 40 -3.88 11.41 -8.97
C GLU A 40 -4.31 9.96 -9.16
N VAL A 41 -4.86 9.31 -8.12
CA VAL A 41 -5.41 7.96 -8.23
C VAL A 41 -6.61 7.95 -9.18
N MET A 42 -7.59 8.84 -9.00
CA MET A 42 -8.77 8.90 -9.88
C MET A 42 -8.43 9.21 -11.33
N ASN A 43 -7.41 10.03 -11.58
CA ASN A 43 -6.97 10.34 -12.94
C ASN A 43 -6.37 9.12 -13.66
N LYS A 44 -5.88 8.13 -12.91
CA LYS A 44 -5.25 6.92 -13.45
C LYS A 44 -6.20 5.75 -13.60
N ILE A 45 -7.00 5.48 -12.56
CA ILE A 45 -7.87 4.30 -12.50
C ILE A 45 -9.36 4.63 -12.42
N GLY A 46 -9.73 5.89 -12.58
CA GLY A 46 -11.12 6.34 -12.58
C GLY A 46 -11.75 6.35 -11.20
N ASN A 47 -13.08 6.23 -11.18
CA ASN A 47 -13.83 6.19 -9.93
C ASN A 47 -13.74 4.79 -9.29
N PRO A 48 -13.64 4.70 -7.96
CA PRO A 48 -13.71 3.42 -7.27
C PRO A 48 -15.11 2.83 -7.34
N GLU A 49 -15.18 1.50 -7.31
CA GLU A 49 -16.42 0.74 -7.21
C GLU A 49 -17.07 0.95 -5.82
N LEU A 50 -16.23 1.01 -4.78
CA LEU A 50 -16.68 1.21 -3.40
C LEU A 50 -15.77 2.21 -2.69
N ARG A 51 -16.38 3.04 -1.83
CA ARG A 51 -15.68 3.95 -0.92
C ARG A 51 -16.16 3.67 0.50
N ASP A 52 -15.26 3.27 1.38
CA ASP A 52 -15.51 3.13 2.80
C ASP A 52 -14.66 4.13 3.58
N ARG A 53 -15.26 4.79 4.57
CA ARG A 53 -14.57 5.79 5.39
C ARG A 53 -14.57 5.32 6.83
N GLN A 54 -13.44 4.80 7.27
CA GLN A 54 -13.26 4.38 8.66
C GLN A 54 -12.62 5.50 9.47
N SER A 55 -13.38 6.04 10.41
CA SER A 55 -12.81 6.91 11.44
C SER A 55 -12.10 6.03 12.47
N ILE A 56 -10.78 5.83 12.33
CA ILE A 56 -10.02 5.18 13.39
C ILE A 56 -9.84 6.22 14.50
N GLY A 57 -10.71 6.14 15.50
CA GLY A 57 -10.56 6.86 16.76
C GLY A 57 -9.36 6.32 17.52
N VAL A 58 -8.15 6.79 17.20
CA VAL A 58 -6.95 6.46 17.97
C VAL A 58 -7.00 7.23 19.29
N ASN A 59 -7.57 6.63 20.34
CA ASN A 59 -7.51 7.20 21.69
C ASN A 59 -6.06 7.10 22.19
N THR A 60 -5.28 8.15 21.95
CA THR A 60 -3.89 8.26 22.40
C THR A 60 -3.76 8.87 23.80
N GLY A 61 -4.85 9.03 24.56
CA GLY A 61 -4.83 9.62 25.91
C GLY A 61 -4.56 11.14 25.95
N PHE A 62 -4.20 11.77 24.82
CA PHE A 62 -3.83 13.18 24.71
C PHE A 62 -4.80 14.04 23.87
N GLY A 63 -6.06 13.64 23.71
CA GLY A 63 -7.09 14.48 23.07
C GLY A 63 -6.82 14.86 21.61
N ARG A 64 -5.97 14.11 20.88
CA ARG A 64 -5.71 14.35 19.46
C ARG A 64 -6.74 13.64 18.59
N SER A 65 -7.37 14.43 17.73
CA SER A 65 -8.40 14.03 16.74
C SER A 65 -8.02 12.73 16.02
N GLY A 66 -8.97 11.79 15.96
CA GLY A 66 -8.76 10.48 15.30
C GLY A 66 -8.32 10.67 13.85
N LYS A 67 -7.32 9.90 13.42
CA LYS A 67 -6.90 9.89 12.01
C LYS A 67 -7.95 9.10 11.23
N SER A 68 -8.83 9.78 10.51
CA SER A 68 -9.74 9.13 9.56
C SER A 68 -8.94 8.50 8.42
N ALA A 69 -9.14 7.20 8.22
CA ALA A 69 -8.67 6.46 7.06
C ALA A 69 -9.85 6.29 6.09
N GLU A 70 -9.57 6.27 4.79
CA GLU A 70 -10.56 6.03 3.75
C GLU A 70 -10.04 4.95 2.82
N ALA A 71 -10.82 3.89 2.60
CA ALA A 71 -10.49 2.79 1.73
C ALA A 71 -11.31 2.89 0.46
N TRP A 72 -10.63 2.86 -0.70
CA TRP A 72 -11.26 2.83 -2.01
C TRP A 72 -10.98 1.50 -2.68
N SER A 73 -12.02 0.81 -3.12
CA SER A 73 -11.90 -0.49 -3.80
C SER A 73 -12.16 -0.33 -5.30
N TYR A 74 -11.34 -1.01 -6.09
CA TYR A 74 -11.39 -1.00 -7.56
C TYR A 74 -11.31 -2.41 -8.13
N VAL A 75 -11.82 -2.58 -9.35
CA VAL A 75 -11.46 -3.70 -10.23
C VAL A 75 -10.56 -3.14 -11.33
N VAL A 76 -9.31 -3.59 -11.38
CA VAL A 76 -8.33 -3.12 -12.37
C VAL A 76 -7.66 -4.29 -13.08
N LYS A 77 -7.22 -4.06 -14.31
CA LYS A 77 -6.34 -4.99 -15.02
C LYS A 77 -4.89 -4.71 -14.63
N GLY A 78 -4.17 -5.72 -14.17
CA GLY A 78 -2.74 -5.61 -13.85
C GLY A 78 -1.88 -5.54 -15.10
N ASP A 79 -0.74 -4.88 -15.02
CA ASP A 79 0.23 -4.80 -16.15
C ASP A 79 0.83 -6.16 -16.52
N ILE A 80 0.97 -7.04 -15.53
CA ILE A 80 1.38 -8.44 -15.71
C ILE A 80 0.23 -9.34 -16.22
N GLY A 81 -0.91 -8.75 -16.58
CA GLY A 81 -2.13 -9.46 -16.94
C GLY A 81 -2.95 -9.90 -15.73
N GLY A 82 -4.21 -10.28 -15.99
CA GLY A 82 -5.20 -10.63 -14.97
C GLY A 82 -6.00 -9.44 -14.45
N GLU A 83 -7.14 -9.74 -13.83
CA GLU A 83 -7.98 -8.78 -13.11
C GLU A 83 -7.71 -8.86 -11.62
N TYR A 84 -7.68 -7.71 -10.95
CA TYR A 84 -7.36 -7.58 -9.53
C TYR A 84 -8.42 -6.72 -8.83
N TYR A 85 -8.80 -7.16 -7.64
CA TYR A 85 -9.35 -6.29 -6.63
C TYR A 85 -8.22 -5.47 -6.03
N LEU A 86 -8.30 -4.15 -6.17
CA LEU A 86 -7.31 -3.22 -5.64
C LEU A 86 -7.97 -2.36 -4.56
N THR A 87 -7.46 -2.44 -3.32
CA THR A 87 -7.87 -1.58 -2.22
C THR A 87 -6.79 -0.53 -1.98
N VAL A 88 -7.14 0.74 -2.11
CA VAL A 88 -6.25 1.88 -1.89
C VAL A 88 -6.66 2.57 -0.61
N LEU A 89 -5.79 2.55 0.41
CA LEU A 89 -6.03 3.20 1.68
C LEU A 89 -5.44 4.60 1.69
N PHE A 90 -6.24 5.57 2.14
CA PHE A 90 -5.86 6.97 2.27
C PHE A 90 -5.84 7.40 3.73
N SER A 91 -4.81 8.17 4.09
CA SER A 91 -4.85 9.03 5.28
C SER A 91 -4.97 10.48 4.82
N GLY A 92 -6.11 11.10 5.14
CA GLY A 92 -6.46 12.42 4.60
C GLY A 92 -6.59 12.39 3.07
N ASN A 93 -5.63 12.99 2.36
CA ASN A 93 -5.60 13.05 0.90
C ASN A 93 -4.47 12.20 0.28
N LYS A 94 -3.75 11.39 1.05
CA LYS A 94 -2.56 10.66 0.57
C LYS A 94 -2.73 9.16 0.70
N VAL A 95 -2.33 8.42 -0.34
CA VAL A 95 -2.25 6.95 -0.30
C VAL A 95 -1.20 6.55 0.73
N VAL A 96 -1.59 5.68 1.65
CA VAL A 96 -0.71 5.13 2.71
C VAL A 96 -0.54 3.63 2.60
N GLU A 97 -1.42 2.94 1.88
CA GLU A 97 -1.35 1.49 1.68
C GLU A 97 -2.11 1.11 0.41
N ILE A 98 -1.65 0.04 -0.24
CA ILE A 98 -2.26 -0.54 -1.42
C ILE A 98 -2.25 -2.05 -1.24
N GLU A 99 -3.43 -2.65 -1.20
CA GLU A 99 -3.61 -4.09 -1.20
C GLU A 99 -4.15 -4.53 -2.55
N SER A 100 -3.67 -5.68 -3.05
CA SER A 100 -4.17 -6.25 -4.31
C SER A 100 -4.43 -7.74 -4.16
N GLN A 101 -5.55 -8.20 -4.70
CA GLN A 101 -5.90 -9.61 -4.76
C GLN A 101 -6.37 -9.96 -6.18
N GLN A 102 -5.75 -10.97 -6.80
CA GLN A 102 -6.14 -11.42 -8.14
C GLN A 102 -7.51 -12.12 -8.08
N VAL A 103 -8.44 -11.73 -8.95
CA VAL A 103 -9.84 -12.20 -8.94
C VAL A 103 -9.94 -13.68 -9.33
N ARG A 104 -9.22 -14.09 -10.40
CA ARG A 104 -9.10 -15.48 -10.86
C ARG A 104 -7.73 -15.70 -11.53
N ARG A 105 -7.16 -16.89 -11.33
CA ARG A 105 -5.86 -17.32 -11.88
C ARG A 105 -6.04 -17.98 -13.23
#